data_AF-A0A179S6P0-F1
#
_entry.id   AF-A0A179S6P0-F1
#
_cell.length_a   1.000
_cell.length_b   1.000
_cell.length_c   1.000
_cell.angle_alpha   90.00
_cell.angle_beta   90.00
_cell.angle_gamma   90.00
#
_symmetry.space_group_name_H-M   'P 1'
#
loop_
_entity.id
_entity.type
_entity.pdbx_description
1 polymer ?
#
loop_
_entity_poly.entity_id
_entity_poly.type
_entity_poly.pdbx_seq_one_letter_code
_entity_poly.pdbx_strand_id
1 'polypeptide(L)'
;MTAARFLALAAVLLAATVPVEAARQAQPAPEPPPFPQHDDRFLMSVRGPTEGGRAGFARIYASPAGRDGWTTTVTCGTVDVRTGRERILLQAPGTAYRDRTSFTGTWSPLGGGRYGENQMRTWSVTRQDGLDVEVAMAGPCPPTGAGDVSSGD
;
A
#
# COMPACT_ATOMS: atom_id res chain seq x y z
N MET A 1 85.00 17.03 7.88
CA MET A 1 84.45 17.38 9.21
C MET A 1 83.62 18.64 9.06
N THR A 2 82.30 18.54 9.12
CA THR A 2 81.38 19.40 9.92
C THR A 2 79.96 18.89 9.73
N ALA A 3 79.28 18.77 10.87
CA ALA A 3 77.97 18.18 11.05
C ALA A 3 76.85 19.23 10.93
N ALA A 4 75.61 18.70 10.85
CA ALA A 4 74.39 19.25 11.45
C ALA A 4 73.75 20.46 10.74
N ARG A 5 72.42 20.64 10.70
CA ARG A 5 71.24 19.92 11.21
C ARG A 5 69.99 20.68 10.70
N PHE A 6 68.91 19.93 10.49
CA PHE A 6 67.47 20.29 10.62
C PHE A 6 66.93 21.64 10.11
N LEU A 7 65.92 21.57 9.23
CA LEU A 7 64.69 22.40 9.20
C LEU A 7 63.70 21.69 8.25
N ALA A 8 62.85 20.81 8.78
CA ALA A 8 61.50 21.08 9.29
C ALA A 8 60.42 20.83 8.22
N LEU A 9 59.80 19.65 8.30
CA LEU A 9 58.50 19.34 7.70
C LEU A 9 57.45 20.32 8.25
N ALA A 10 56.72 21.02 7.38
CA ALA A 10 55.49 21.71 7.75
C ALA A 10 54.59 21.89 6.52
N ALA A 11 53.61 20.99 6.36
CA ALA A 11 52.29 21.26 5.76
C ALA A 11 51.47 19.96 5.73
N VAL A 12 51.12 19.47 6.92
CA VAL A 12 50.09 18.45 7.11
C VAL A 12 48.87 19.19 7.67
N LEU A 13 47.68 18.87 7.14
CA LEU A 13 46.33 19.23 7.61
C LEU A 13 45.68 20.50 7.02
N LEU A 14 45.27 20.40 5.75
CA LEU A 14 43.99 21.00 5.34
C LEU A 14 42.86 20.08 5.83
N ALA A 15 42.45 20.28 7.08
CA ALA A 15 41.23 19.69 7.61
C ALA A 15 40.05 20.29 6.84
N ALA A 16 39.36 19.47 6.05
CA ALA A 16 38.09 19.80 5.44
C ALA A 16 37.06 20.01 6.56
N THR A 17 36.83 21.27 6.94
CA THR A 17 35.74 21.67 7.83
C THR A 17 34.43 21.60 7.06
N VAL A 18 33.91 20.38 6.88
CA VAL A 18 32.47 20.22 6.62
C VAL A 18 31.72 20.82 7.81
N PRO A 19 30.83 21.80 7.61
CA PRO A 19 30.14 22.45 8.71
C PRO A 19 29.19 21.44 9.34
N VAL A 20 29.58 20.89 10.50
CA VAL A 20 28.75 20.03 11.36
C VAL A 20 27.39 20.70 11.68
N GLU A 21 27.33 22.03 11.64
CA GLU A 21 26.10 22.82 11.78
C GLU A 21 25.05 22.53 10.69
N ALA A 22 25.48 22.34 9.42
CA ALA A 22 24.55 22.12 8.31
C ALA A 22 23.90 20.72 8.36
N ALA A 23 24.60 19.73 8.91
CA ALA A 23 24.06 18.39 9.14
C ALA A 23 23.13 18.33 10.37
N ARG A 24 23.31 19.23 11.36
CA ARG A 24 22.44 19.30 12.56
C ARG A 24 21.10 19.97 12.31
N GLN A 25 21.00 20.84 11.29
CA GLN A 25 19.78 21.59 10.97
C GLN A 25 18.89 20.93 9.92
N ALA A 26 19.36 19.88 9.26
CA ALA A 26 18.51 19.08 8.38
C ALA A 26 17.58 18.21 9.24
N GLN A 27 16.49 18.80 9.75
CA GLN A 27 15.35 18.00 10.17
C GLN A 27 14.90 17.19 8.94
N PRO A 28 14.78 15.86 9.05
CA PRO A 28 14.21 15.05 7.99
C PRO A 28 12.86 15.67 7.59
N ALA A 29 12.64 15.86 6.30
CA ALA A 29 11.33 16.27 5.83
C ALA A 29 10.28 15.30 6.38
N PRO A 30 9.10 15.78 6.81
CA PRO A 30 8.01 14.89 7.23
C PRO A 30 7.75 13.87 6.12
N GLU A 31 7.64 12.60 6.51
CA GLU A 31 7.24 11.56 5.57
C GLU A 31 5.87 11.93 4.98
N PRO A 32 5.68 11.85 3.66
CA PRO A 32 4.39 12.11 3.05
C PRO A 32 3.32 11.18 3.65
N PRO A 33 2.06 11.64 3.74
CA PRO A 33 1.00 10.80 4.28
C PRO A 33 0.79 9.57 3.38
N PRO A 34 0.39 8.42 3.94
CA PRO A 34 0.21 7.20 3.17
C PRO A 34 -0.94 7.38 2.18
N PHE A 35 -0.73 7.05 0.92
CA PHE A 35 -1.80 7.02 -0.09
C PHE A 35 -2.78 5.86 0.20
N PRO A 36 -4.10 5.98 -0.03
CA PRO A 36 -4.84 7.18 -0.44
C PRO A 36 -5.25 8.08 0.74
N GLN A 37 -5.40 9.37 0.46
CA GLN A 37 -6.04 10.39 1.28
C GLN A 37 -7.51 10.58 0.88
N HIS A 38 -8.32 11.12 1.79
CA HIS A 38 -9.80 11.15 1.72
C HIS A 38 -10.41 11.74 0.43
N ASP A 39 -9.67 12.60 -0.27
CA ASP A 39 -10.04 13.23 -1.54
C ASP A 39 -9.53 12.47 -2.78
N ASP A 40 -8.68 11.48 -2.60
CA ASP A 40 -8.15 10.65 -3.67
C ASP A 40 -9.21 9.67 -4.19
N ARG A 41 -9.20 9.43 -5.50
CA ARG A 41 -9.74 8.18 -6.04
C ARG A 41 -8.65 7.12 -5.96
N PHE A 42 -9.05 5.87 -5.76
CA PHE A 42 -8.08 4.78 -5.81
C PHE A 42 -8.64 3.49 -6.40
N LEU A 43 -7.73 2.71 -6.96
CA LEU A 43 -7.91 1.31 -7.30
C LEU A 43 -6.94 0.50 -6.45
N MET A 44 -7.48 -0.45 -5.68
CA MET A 44 -6.67 -1.48 -5.04
C MET A 44 -6.88 -2.79 -5.77
N SER A 45 -5.79 -3.44 -6.20
CA SER A 45 -5.83 -4.70 -6.96
C SER A 45 -4.92 -5.71 -6.29
N VAL A 46 -5.49 -6.81 -5.80
CA VAL A 46 -4.75 -7.84 -5.07
C VAL A 46 -4.98 -9.22 -5.65
N ARG A 47 -3.96 -10.08 -5.51
CA ARG A 47 -4.05 -11.51 -5.81
C ARG A 47 -3.81 -12.31 -4.54
N GLY A 48 -4.68 -13.29 -4.32
CA GLY A 48 -4.55 -14.28 -3.26
C GLY A 48 -3.66 -15.45 -3.66
N PRO A 49 -3.47 -16.41 -2.75
CA PRO A 49 -2.73 -17.63 -3.04
C PRO A 49 -3.36 -18.42 -4.21
N THR A 50 -2.53 -19.20 -4.89
CA THR A 50 -2.97 -20.08 -5.98
C THR A 50 -3.38 -21.43 -5.44
N GLU A 51 -4.62 -21.84 -5.73
CA GLU A 51 -5.15 -23.16 -5.40
C GLU A 51 -5.66 -23.83 -6.69
N GLY A 52 -5.21 -25.06 -6.97
CA GLY A 52 -5.66 -25.81 -8.15
C GLY A 52 -5.43 -25.10 -9.49
N GLY A 53 -4.37 -24.28 -9.60
CA GLY A 53 -4.06 -23.50 -10.82
C GLY A 53 -4.90 -22.23 -10.99
N ARG A 54 -5.62 -21.80 -9.95
CA ARG A 54 -6.35 -20.52 -9.95
C ARG A 54 -5.93 -19.69 -8.75
N ALA A 55 -5.63 -18.42 -8.97
CA ALA A 55 -5.46 -17.46 -7.89
C ALA A 55 -6.78 -16.72 -7.66
N GLY A 56 -7.16 -16.52 -6.40
CA GLY A 56 -8.21 -15.55 -6.10
C GLY A 56 -7.74 -14.13 -6.41
N PHE A 57 -8.63 -13.23 -6.80
CA PHE A 57 -8.32 -11.82 -6.92
C PHE A 57 -9.42 -10.97 -6.28
N ALA A 58 -9.04 -9.77 -5.87
CA ALA A 58 -9.99 -8.72 -5.54
C ALA A 58 -9.54 -7.39 -6.17
N ARG A 59 -10.52 -6.62 -6.61
CA ARG A 59 -10.36 -5.23 -7.05
C ARG A 59 -11.32 -4.35 -6.27
N ILE A 60 -10.81 -3.26 -5.72
CA ILE A 60 -11.59 -2.28 -5.00
C ILE A 60 -11.41 -0.96 -5.71
N TYR A 61 -12.45 -0.53 -6.41
CA TYR A 61 -12.52 0.82 -6.96
C TYR A 61 -13.20 1.72 -5.93
N ALA A 62 -12.60 2.85 -5.62
CA ALA A 62 -13.06 3.76 -4.58
C ALA A 62 -13.17 5.19 -5.09
N SER A 63 -14.28 5.84 -4.75
CA SER A 63 -14.55 7.24 -5.07
C SER A 63 -14.87 8.02 -3.80
N PRO A 64 -14.31 9.25 -3.62
CA PRO A 64 -14.55 10.07 -2.44
C PRO A 64 -16.04 10.25 -2.16
N ALA A 65 -16.41 10.11 -0.88
CA ALA A 65 -17.80 10.17 -0.42
C ALA A 65 -17.95 11.14 0.78
N GLY A 66 -17.39 12.34 0.64
CA GLY A 66 -17.33 13.34 1.70
C GLY A 66 -16.05 13.26 2.52
N ARG A 67 -16.06 13.78 3.76
CA ARG A 67 -14.86 13.87 4.60
C ARG A 67 -14.43 12.55 5.22
N ASP A 68 -15.35 11.59 5.32
CA ASP A 68 -15.21 10.45 6.22
C ASP A 68 -14.89 9.13 5.50
N GLY A 69 -14.67 9.16 4.17
CA GLY A 69 -14.21 7.99 3.43
C GLY A 69 -14.68 7.93 1.98
N TRP A 70 -14.74 6.70 1.47
CA TRP A 70 -15.07 6.40 0.07
C TRP A 70 -16.30 5.53 -0.05
N THR A 71 -17.02 5.71 -1.15
CA THR A 71 -17.88 4.65 -1.69
C THR A 71 -17.01 3.71 -2.51
N THR A 72 -17.25 2.40 -2.41
CA THR A 72 -16.45 1.40 -3.12
C THR A 72 -17.30 0.46 -3.96
N THR A 73 -16.69 -0.06 -5.01
CA THR A 73 -17.14 -1.26 -5.71
C THR A 73 -16.07 -2.33 -5.51
N VAL A 74 -16.44 -3.39 -4.81
CA VAL A 74 -15.58 -4.56 -4.56
C VAL A 74 -15.93 -5.63 -5.59
N THR A 75 -14.94 -6.03 -6.39
CA THR A 75 -15.04 -7.12 -7.36
C THR A 75 -14.13 -8.25 -6.92
N CYS A 76 -14.68 -9.45 -6.75
CA CYS A 76 -13.92 -10.61 -6.33
C CYS A 76 -14.10 -11.75 -7.33
N GLY A 77 -13.04 -12.51 -7.55
CA GLY A 77 -13.04 -13.54 -8.56
C GLY A 77 -11.85 -14.47 -8.48
N THR A 78 -11.67 -15.24 -9.55
CA THR A 78 -10.51 -16.11 -9.75
C THR A 78 -9.86 -15.83 -11.09
N VAL A 79 -8.54 -15.96 -11.16
CA VAL A 79 -7.77 -15.90 -12.40
C VAL A 79 -7.09 -17.24 -12.62
N ASP A 80 -7.26 -17.79 -13.81
CA ASP A 80 -6.51 -18.97 -14.24
C ASP A 80 -5.05 -18.58 -14.48
N VAL A 81 -4.12 -19.19 -13.75
CA VAL A 81 -2.71 -18.76 -13.76
C VAL A 81 -1.99 -19.10 -15.07
N ARG A 82 -2.53 -20.02 -15.88
CA ARG A 82 -1.95 -20.41 -17.17
C ARG A 82 -2.42 -19.51 -18.30
N THR A 83 -3.70 -19.17 -18.30
CA THR A 83 -4.35 -18.45 -19.39
C THR A 83 -4.56 -16.97 -19.10
N GLY A 84 -4.41 -16.54 -17.85
CA GLY A 84 -4.77 -15.20 -17.39
C GLY A 84 -6.27 -14.94 -17.40
N ARG A 85 -7.10 -15.95 -17.68
CA ARG A 85 -8.55 -15.77 -17.82
C ARG A 85 -9.20 -15.55 -16.47
N GLU A 86 -9.90 -14.43 -16.35
CA GLU A 86 -10.62 -14.07 -15.14
C GLU A 86 -12.06 -14.59 -15.15
N ARG A 87 -12.52 -14.95 -13.96
CA ARG A 87 -13.92 -15.25 -13.66
C ARG A 87 -14.33 -14.44 -12.45
N ILE A 88 -15.24 -13.49 -12.66
CA ILE A 88 -15.87 -12.73 -11.59
C ILE A 88 -16.85 -13.65 -10.85
N LEU A 89 -16.73 -13.68 -9.52
CA LEU A 89 -17.63 -14.40 -8.62
C LEU A 89 -18.60 -13.46 -7.92
N LEU A 90 -18.18 -12.21 -7.72
CA LEU A 90 -18.93 -11.20 -7.00
C LEU A 90 -18.55 -9.80 -7.50
N GLN A 91 -19.55 -8.94 -7.58
CA GLN A 91 -19.38 -7.50 -7.59
C GLN A 91 -20.38 -6.89 -6.60
N ALA A 92 -19.91 -6.06 -5.68
CA ALA A 92 -20.71 -5.54 -4.57
C ALA A 92 -20.37 -4.08 -4.26
N PRO A 93 -21.36 -3.26 -3.89
CA PRO A 93 -21.11 -1.94 -3.33
C PRO A 93 -20.57 -2.06 -1.91
N GLY A 94 -19.84 -1.02 -1.50
CA GLY A 94 -19.23 -0.96 -0.21
C GLY A 94 -18.84 0.46 0.20
N THR A 95 -18.15 0.53 1.33
CA THR A 95 -17.53 1.75 1.83
C THR A 95 -16.11 1.47 2.25
N ALA A 96 -15.27 2.50 2.30
CA ALA A 96 -13.93 2.41 2.87
C ALA A 96 -13.66 3.63 3.72
N TYR A 97 -12.76 3.49 4.68
CA TYR A 97 -12.22 4.60 5.43
C TYR A 97 -10.76 4.33 5.79
N ARG A 98 -10.02 5.41 6.03
CA ARG A 98 -8.66 5.38 6.53
C ARG A 98 -8.59 6.32 7.72
N ASP A 99 -8.06 5.82 8.82
CA ASP A 99 -7.64 6.63 9.96
C ASP A 99 -6.12 6.51 10.17
N ARG A 100 -5.62 7.02 11.30
CA ARG A 100 -4.18 7.00 11.61
C ARG A 100 -3.59 5.60 11.76
N THR A 101 -4.43 4.62 12.03
CA THR A 101 -4.06 3.25 12.42
C THR A 101 -4.64 2.17 11.53
N SER A 102 -5.65 2.51 10.72
CA SER A 102 -6.39 1.54 9.92
C SER A 102 -6.68 2.03 8.52
N PHE A 103 -6.69 1.09 7.57
CA PHE A 103 -7.24 1.28 6.24
C PHE A 103 -8.08 0.06 5.90
N THR A 104 -9.40 0.27 5.81
CA THR A 104 -10.37 -0.82 5.86
C THR A 104 -11.64 -0.43 5.12
N GLY A 105 -12.48 -1.42 4.85
CA GLY A 105 -13.77 -1.18 4.25
C GLY A 105 -14.74 -2.32 4.43
N THR A 106 -15.98 -2.03 4.06
CA THR A 106 -17.09 -2.95 4.09
C THR A 106 -17.69 -3.12 2.72
N TRP A 107 -18.39 -4.23 2.50
CA TRP A 107 -19.17 -4.46 1.29
C TRP A 107 -20.30 -5.43 1.57
N SER A 108 -21.36 -5.36 0.77
CA SER A 108 -22.54 -6.20 0.93
C SER A 108 -22.93 -6.80 -0.43
N PRO A 109 -22.97 -8.14 -0.57
CA PRO A 109 -23.37 -8.77 -1.82
C PRO A 109 -24.81 -8.40 -2.20
N LEU A 110 -25.01 -7.98 -3.44
CA LEU A 110 -26.33 -7.75 -4.02
C LEU A 110 -26.89 -9.08 -4.56
N GLY A 111 -27.50 -9.89 -3.69
CA GLY A 111 -28.23 -11.11 -4.06
C GLY A 111 -27.98 -12.35 -3.19
N GLY A 112 -29.03 -13.16 -3.00
CA GLY A 112 -29.11 -14.30 -2.08
C GLY A 112 -28.38 -15.58 -2.52
N GLY A 113 -27.05 -15.52 -2.56
CA GLY A 113 -26.19 -16.72 -2.65
C GLY A 113 -25.88 -17.37 -1.30
N ARG A 114 -24.93 -18.33 -1.29
CA ARG A 114 -24.37 -19.01 -0.08
C ARG A 114 -23.97 -18.07 1.06
N TYR A 115 -23.75 -16.80 0.73
CA TYR A 115 -23.24 -15.76 1.61
C TYR A 115 -24.33 -14.87 2.26
N GLY A 116 -25.60 -15.10 1.92
CA GLY A 116 -26.78 -14.39 2.46
C GLY A 116 -26.92 -12.97 1.91
N GLU A 117 -28.16 -12.54 1.64
CA GLU A 117 -28.44 -11.13 1.33
C GLU A 117 -28.09 -10.26 2.53
N ASN A 118 -27.49 -9.09 2.29
CA ASN A 118 -27.24 -8.06 3.30
C ASN A 118 -26.31 -8.44 4.47
N GLN A 119 -25.55 -9.54 4.39
CA GLN A 119 -24.47 -9.76 5.36
C GLN A 119 -23.30 -8.84 5.02
N MET A 120 -23.13 -7.79 5.83
CA MET A 120 -21.98 -6.90 5.75
C MET A 120 -20.70 -7.70 5.94
N ARG A 121 -19.77 -7.49 5.02
CA ARG A 121 -18.47 -8.15 4.95
C ARG A 121 -17.38 -7.11 5.02
N THR A 122 -16.18 -7.52 5.38
CA THR A 122 -15.06 -6.60 5.59
C THR A 122 -13.85 -6.97 4.75
N TRP A 123 -12.99 -5.98 4.55
CA TRP A 123 -11.60 -6.15 4.15
C TRP A 123 -10.75 -5.13 4.90
N SER A 124 -9.49 -5.43 5.12
CA SER A 124 -8.54 -4.51 5.76
C SER A 124 -7.17 -4.67 5.14
N VAL A 125 -6.46 -3.55 4.95
CA VAL A 125 -5.03 -3.56 4.65
C VAL A 125 -4.29 -3.93 5.94
N THR A 126 -3.62 -5.07 5.91
CA THR A 126 -2.84 -5.60 7.04
C THR A 126 -1.41 -5.09 7.02
N ARG A 127 -0.89 -4.73 5.85
CA ARG A 127 0.41 -4.11 5.66
C ARG A 127 0.38 -3.20 4.44
N GLN A 128 1.05 -2.06 4.52
CA GLN A 128 1.27 -1.19 3.38
C GLN A 128 2.71 -0.65 3.39
N ASP A 129 3.37 -0.74 2.24
CA ASP A 129 4.70 -0.20 1.99
C ASP A 129 4.65 0.63 0.69
N GLY A 130 4.53 1.95 0.84
CA GLY A 130 4.21 2.83 -0.29
C GLY A 130 2.87 2.45 -0.94
N LEU A 131 2.93 1.98 -2.19
CA LEU A 131 1.76 1.54 -2.96
C LEU A 131 1.53 0.02 -2.86
N ASP A 132 2.49 -0.74 -2.34
CA ASP A 132 2.33 -2.18 -2.17
C ASP A 132 1.49 -2.46 -0.92
N VAL A 133 0.51 -3.35 -1.04
CA VAL A 133 -0.44 -3.69 0.02
C VAL A 133 -0.56 -5.19 0.22
N GLU A 134 -0.73 -5.59 1.48
CA GLU A 134 -1.27 -6.88 1.87
C GLU A 134 -2.65 -6.67 2.51
N VAL A 135 -3.60 -7.53 2.18
CA VAL A 135 -4.97 -7.42 2.66
C VAL A 135 -5.46 -8.72 3.27
N ALA A 136 -6.39 -8.59 4.23
CA ALA A 136 -7.29 -9.65 4.67
C ALA A 136 -8.70 -9.32 4.18
N MET A 137 -9.44 -10.31 3.67
CA MET A 137 -10.80 -10.10 3.15
C MET A 137 -11.75 -11.23 3.51
N ALA A 138 -13.02 -10.88 3.72
CA ALA A 138 -14.08 -11.88 3.85
C ALA A 138 -14.41 -12.53 2.49
N GLY A 139 -14.78 -13.81 2.51
CA GLY A 139 -15.21 -14.54 1.30
C GLY A 139 -16.45 -13.90 0.64
N PRO A 140 -16.61 -14.01 -0.70
CA PRO A 140 -15.90 -14.89 -1.63
C PRO A 140 -14.60 -14.30 -2.22
N CYS A 141 -14.13 -13.16 -1.69
CA CYS A 141 -12.80 -12.64 -1.99
C CYS A 141 -11.72 -13.60 -1.44
N PRO A 142 -10.49 -13.57 -1.98
CA PRO A 142 -9.40 -14.34 -1.39
C PRO A 142 -9.21 -13.94 0.09
N PRO A 143 -9.03 -14.90 1.01
CA PRO A 143 -8.96 -14.59 2.45
C PRO A 143 -7.78 -13.68 2.79
N THR A 144 -6.69 -13.80 2.04
CA THR A 144 -5.54 -12.90 2.04
C THR A 144 -5.13 -12.58 0.61
N GLY A 145 -4.49 -11.44 0.39
CA GLY A 145 -3.94 -11.09 -0.92
C GLY A 145 -2.83 -10.04 -0.83
N ALA A 146 -1.99 -10.00 -1.87
CA ALA A 146 -0.96 -8.99 -2.05
C ALA A 146 -1.11 -8.33 -3.43
N GLY A 147 -0.75 -7.06 -3.52
CA GLY A 147 -0.79 -6.29 -4.76
C GLY A 147 -0.56 -4.82 -4.50
N ASP A 148 -1.25 -3.97 -5.24
CA ASP A 148 -1.01 -2.53 -5.25
C ASP A 148 -2.27 -1.71 -5.00
N VAL A 149 -2.06 -0.49 -4.51
CA VAL A 149 -3.04 0.59 -4.48
C VAL A 149 -2.53 1.75 -5.33
N SER A 150 -3.35 2.25 -6.25
CA SER A 150 -3.00 3.31 -7.20
C SER A 150 -4.14 4.32 -7.35
N SER A 151 -3.89 5.47 -7.99
CA SER A 151 -4.89 6.49 -8.31
C SER A 151 -5.93 6.03 -9.35
N GLY A 152 -5.63 4.96 -10.10
CA GLY A 152 -6.52 4.40 -11.11
C GLY A 152 -6.61 5.18 -12.42
N ASP A 153 -5.63 6.05 -12.68
CA ASP A 153 -5.38 6.76 -13.95
C ASP A 153 -4.54 5.96 -14.95
#